data_AF-A0A5A9GL86-F1
#
_entry.id   AF-A0A5A9GL86-F1
#
_cell.length_a   1.000
_cell.length_b   1.000
_cell.length_c   1.000
_cell.angle_alpha   90.00
_cell.angle_beta   90.00
_cell.angle_gamma   90.00
#
_symmetry.space_group_name_H-M   'P 1'
#
loop_
_entity.id
_entity.type
_entity.pdbx_description
1 polymer ?
#
loop_
_entity_poly.entity_id
_entity_poly.type
_entity_poly.pdbx_seq_one_letter_code
_entity_poly.pdbx_strand_id
1 'polypeptide(L)'
;MCSPTSAAPPVCSTSVRPKASAFRLVAVLWASGPRSVHKRDFSMICPRVTSPRTEPLYAILLKPSAVIADRKEEYCYLPLSAIILSVCFVVRQSIRGFMKPKGRWAAALLHALALLTSAALMPSAASALAVGDTVSGRFELGEKQIPLPAGKWTVAGVGNQNFSMPEVGAFGTIRSAVLLMTRESSVVAVLEVNANALPSTDGWGRTKACAPAENQLMLIDRYRTGWETSCQFLRATRFDAGTAGPEAWEKARAFAVKEKLTMPQVWLTAGFRVSDRHDLIDARYHINPTLLLGPAASQLTQLSDWTGEAAKADPLRQGAVRAVAAWGSGFDAWIERGLRNRMAEDPGPLPELVAATPSYADLKLRELDRLHQEGRIDDATYKAQTERAKAEVPEFKPNTSLLSNSVRKNISFRSIGTIVDYGIAYLVTANSAVSWGIALTLNATDSVWFVLNDQYWDDYYARLNTHDAERLVDFTYIGDYVAAEARL
;
A
#
# COMPACT_ATOMS: atom_id res chain seq x y z
N MET A 1 -7.17 -34.13 -57.86
CA MET A 1 -7.41 -33.07 -58.85
C MET A 1 -7.13 -31.73 -58.17
N CYS A 2 -6.12 -31.04 -58.73
CA CYS A 2 -5.77 -29.61 -58.64
C CYS A 2 -5.83 -28.84 -57.30
N SER A 3 -4.63 -28.48 -56.80
CA SER A 3 -4.35 -27.18 -56.17
C SER A 3 -4.62 -26.02 -57.15
N PRO A 4 -4.73 -24.77 -56.65
CA PRO A 4 -3.56 -23.86 -56.66
C PRO A 4 -3.42 -23.02 -55.36
N THR A 5 -2.23 -22.96 -54.75
CA THR A 5 -1.20 -21.89 -54.82
C THR A 5 -1.64 -20.47 -54.42
N SER A 6 -1.08 -19.99 -53.30
CA SER A 6 -0.90 -18.58 -52.97
C SER A 6 0.53 -18.40 -52.46
N ALA A 7 1.29 -17.58 -53.18
CA ALA A 7 2.72 -17.36 -53.03
C ALA A 7 3.01 -16.20 -52.07
N ALA A 8 4.01 -16.39 -51.19
CA ALA A 8 4.56 -15.34 -50.35
C ALA A 8 5.65 -14.54 -51.12
N PRO A 9 5.74 -13.21 -50.95
CA PRO A 9 6.79 -12.40 -51.55
C PRO A 9 8.10 -12.41 -50.72
N PRO A 10 9.26 -12.07 -51.33
CA PRO A 10 10.58 -12.22 -50.71
C PRO A 10 10.92 -11.08 -49.74
N VAL A 11 11.64 -11.45 -48.67
CA VAL A 11 12.26 -10.54 -47.71
C VAL A 11 13.60 -10.06 -48.27
N CYS A 12 13.70 -8.77 -48.60
CA CYS A 12 14.98 -8.11 -48.87
C CYS A 12 15.67 -7.75 -47.55
N SER A 13 16.80 -8.38 -47.25
CA SER A 13 17.69 -7.94 -46.16
C SER A 13 18.60 -6.80 -46.64
N THR A 14 18.36 -5.58 -46.17
CA THR A 14 19.33 -4.48 -46.30
C THR A 14 20.10 -4.34 -44.99
N SER A 15 21.29 -4.94 -44.96
CA SER A 15 22.32 -4.67 -43.95
C SER A 15 22.86 -3.26 -44.20
N VAL A 16 22.49 -2.30 -43.35
CA VAL A 16 23.12 -0.98 -43.27
C VAL A 16 24.01 -0.94 -42.04
N ARG A 17 25.33 -0.97 -42.25
CA ARG A 17 26.34 -0.66 -41.22
C ARG A 17 26.31 0.85 -40.93
N PRO A 18 26.24 1.31 -39.67
CA PRO A 18 26.65 2.66 -39.34
C PRO A 18 28.17 2.73 -39.28
N LYS A 19 28.75 3.64 -40.06
CA LYS A 19 30.16 4.05 -39.96
C LYS A 19 30.38 4.74 -38.61
N ALA A 20 31.36 4.24 -37.85
CA ALA A 20 31.94 4.96 -36.73
C ALA A 20 32.73 6.16 -37.28
N SER A 21 32.26 7.37 -36.96
CA SER A 21 33.00 8.61 -37.20
C SER A 21 33.47 9.16 -35.85
N ALA A 22 34.76 9.45 -35.82
CA ALA A 22 35.52 9.87 -34.65
C ALA A 22 35.04 11.20 -34.07
N PHE A 23 34.99 11.28 -32.74
CA PHE A 23 35.14 12.53 -31.99
C PHE A 23 36.43 12.43 -31.15
N ARG A 24 37.44 13.18 -31.58
CA ARG A 24 38.62 13.59 -30.82
C ARG A 24 38.48 15.10 -30.55
N LEU A 25 39.22 15.59 -29.54
CA LEU A 25 39.27 16.95 -28.96
C LEU A 25 38.16 17.20 -27.91
N VAL A 26 38.42 17.68 -26.68
CA VAL A 26 39.58 18.39 -26.10
C VAL A 26 39.74 17.97 -24.63
N ALA A 27 40.96 17.66 -24.21
CA ALA A 27 41.34 17.59 -22.80
C ALA A 27 42.67 18.33 -22.61
N VAL A 28 42.63 19.61 -22.23
CA VAL A 28 43.76 20.35 -21.66
C VAL A 28 43.18 21.46 -20.77
N LEU A 29 43.47 21.40 -19.47
CA LEU A 29 43.76 22.52 -18.55
C LEU A 29 43.32 22.17 -17.12
N TRP A 30 44.22 21.55 -16.35
CA TRP A 30 44.55 22.02 -14.99
C TRP A 30 45.75 21.25 -14.43
N ALA A 31 46.91 21.91 -14.46
CA ALA A 31 48.09 21.52 -13.72
C ALA A 31 48.80 22.80 -13.26
N SER A 32 48.54 23.23 -12.03
CA SER A 32 49.44 24.13 -11.28
C SER A 32 48.96 24.27 -9.84
N GLY A 33 49.58 23.52 -8.92
CA GLY A 33 49.49 23.73 -7.48
C GLY A 33 50.91 23.68 -6.87
N PRO A 34 51.35 24.70 -6.10
CA PRO A 34 52.69 24.72 -5.53
C PRO A 34 52.78 23.98 -4.19
N ARG A 35 54.03 23.62 -3.86
CA ARG A 35 54.52 22.76 -2.77
C ARG A 35 54.41 23.35 -1.35
N SER A 36 54.47 22.40 -0.39
CA SER A 36 55.01 22.47 0.99
C SER A 36 54.20 23.32 1.99
N VAL A 37 53.92 22.91 3.24
CA VAL A 37 54.78 22.56 4.41
C VAL A 37 53.80 21.98 5.47
N HIS A 38 54.00 20.84 6.16
CA HIS A 38 54.72 20.68 7.44
C HIS A 38 54.61 19.20 7.85
N LYS A 39 55.75 18.57 8.20
CA LYS A 39 55.81 17.32 8.99
C LYS A 39 55.47 17.65 10.45
N ARG A 40 54.63 16.83 11.09
CA ARG A 40 54.69 16.57 12.54
C ARG A 40 54.52 15.08 12.78
N ASP A 41 55.49 14.55 13.50
CA ASP A 41 55.58 13.19 13.99
C ASP A 41 54.46 12.89 15.00
N PHE A 42 53.83 11.73 14.87
CA PHE A 42 53.23 11.03 16.00
C PHE A 42 53.46 9.53 15.83
N SER A 43 54.40 9.04 16.62
CA SER A 43 54.67 7.63 16.88
C SER A 43 53.70 7.11 17.94
N MET A 44 53.00 6.00 17.69
CA MET A 44 52.51 5.13 18.76
C MET A 44 52.32 3.68 18.28
N ILE A 45 53.32 2.87 18.60
CA ILE A 45 53.28 1.52 19.20
C ILE A 45 52.17 0.56 18.70
N CYS A 46 52.56 -0.44 17.89
CA CYS A 46 51.89 -1.73 17.78
C CYS A 46 52.72 -2.82 18.51
N PRO A 47 52.10 -3.74 19.28
CA PRO A 47 52.80 -4.93 19.74
C PRO A 47 52.83 -6.02 18.67
N ARG A 48 53.98 -6.70 18.67
CA ARG A 48 54.45 -7.76 17.79
C ARG A 48 53.87 -9.11 18.26
N VAL A 49 53.31 -9.91 17.36
CA VAL A 49 53.10 -11.36 17.58
C VAL A 49 53.75 -12.13 16.43
N THR A 50 54.61 -13.06 16.79
CA THR A 50 55.41 -13.96 15.94
C THR A 50 54.69 -15.31 15.77
N SER A 51 54.35 -15.73 14.52
CA SER A 51 54.91 -16.87 13.74
C SER A 51 54.44 -18.30 14.13
N PRO A 52 54.48 -19.39 13.30
CA PRO A 52 54.71 -19.54 11.83
C PRO A 52 53.72 -20.51 11.05
N ARG A 53 53.83 -20.45 9.71
CA ARG A 53 53.75 -21.49 8.63
C ARG A 53 52.46 -22.34 8.43
N THR A 54 51.85 -22.23 7.24
CA THR A 54 52.09 -23.07 6.02
C THR A 54 51.28 -22.55 4.80
N GLU A 55 51.91 -22.54 3.62
CA GLU A 55 51.37 -22.25 2.26
C GLU A 55 50.65 -23.49 1.63
N PRO A 56 50.11 -23.49 0.38
CA PRO A 56 50.05 -22.44 -0.67
C PRO A 56 48.72 -22.27 -1.45
N LEU A 57 48.73 -21.24 -2.33
CA LEU A 57 48.05 -21.10 -3.64
C LEU A 57 46.52 -20.92 -3.68
N TYR A 58 46.06 -19.70 -3.96
CA TYR A 58 45.10 -19.42 -5.05
C TYR A 58 45.03 -17.92 -5.41
N ALA A 59 45.03 -17.67 -6.72
CA ALA A 59 44.44 -16.59 -7.50
C ALA A 59 44.57 -15.11 -7.04
N ILE A 60 45.27 -14.36 -7.89
CA ILE A 60 45.32 -12.91 -8.00
C ILE A 60 43.93 -12.36 -8.34
N LEU A 61 43.38 -11.49 -7.47
CA LEU A 61 42.28 -10.60 -7.80
C LEU A 61 42.49 -9.24 -7.11
N LEU A 62 42.50 -8.20 -7.95
CA LEU A 62 42.77 -6.81 -7.63
C LEU A 62 41.74 -6.26 -6.61
N LYS A 63 42.22 -5.78 -5.46
CA LYS A 63 41.46 -4.88 -4.56
C LYS A 63 41.80 -3.44 -4.89
N PRO A 64 40.81 -2.54 -5.07
CA PRO A 64 40.98 -1.14 -4.77
C PRO A 64 40.58 -0.86 -3.32
N SER A 65 41.54 -0.37 -2.54
CA SER A 65 41.35 0.17 -1.21
C SER A 65 40.67 1.55 -1.31
N ALA A 66 39.47 1.69 -0.73
CA ALA A 66 38.91 2.99 -0.40
C ALA A 66 38.51 2.97 1.08
N VAL A 67 39.33 3.65 1.88
CA VAL A 67 39.06 4.01 3.27
C VAL A 67 38.09 5.19 3.23
N ILE A 68 36.88 5.02 3.74
CA ILE A 68 36.00 6.14 4.08
C ILE A 68 35.65 6.01 5.57
N ALA A 69 36.04 7.05 6.29
CA ALA A 69 35.81 7.20 7.72
C ALA A 69 34.32 7.39 8.01
N ASP A 70 33.82 6.57 8.92
CA ASP A 70 32.49 6.63 9.51
C ASP A 70 32.40 7.87 10.43
N ARG A 71 31.56 8.84 10.05
CA ARG A 71 31.23 10.02 10.87
C ARG A 71 29.81 9.82 11.38
N LYS A 72 29.67 9.27 12.59
CA LYS A 72 28.40 9.22 13.31
C LYS A 72 28.01 10.63 13.75
N GLU A 73 26.96 11.18 13.16
CA GLU A 73 26.21 12.30 13.73
C GLU A 73 25.14 11.74 14.68
N GLU A 74 25.37 11.89 15.98
CA GLU A 74 24.38 11.62 17.02
C GLU A 74 23.35 12.76 17.05
N TYR A 75 22.14 12.50 16.55
CA TYR A 75 20.98 13.34 16.83
C TYR A 75 20.36 12.91 18.16
N CYS A 76 20.58 13.69 19.22
CA CYS A 76 19.89 13.57 20.50
C CYS A 76 18.40 13.91 20.35
N TYR A 77 17.55 12.90 20.20
CA TYR A 77 16.12 13.02 20.48
C TYR A 77 15.88 12.91 21.99
N LEU A 78 15.46 14.00 22.62
CA LEU A 78 14.92 13.98 23.99
C LEU A 78 13.61 13.18 23.99
N PRO A 79 13.46 12.13 24.82
CA PRO A 79 12.23 11.37 24.88
C PRO A 79 11.11 12.19 25.53
N LEU A 80 9.90 12.08 24.98
CA LEU A 80 8.67 12.74 25.45
C LEU A 80 8.38 12.54 26.95
N SER A 81 8.93 11.46 27.55
CA SER A 81 8.86 11.19 28.99
C SER A 81 9.58 12.24 29.84
N ALA A 82 10.64 12.88 29.34
CA ALA A 82 11.34 13.96 30.04
C ALA A 82 10.47 15.23 30.13
N ILE A 83 9.66 15.50 29.11
CA ILE A 83 8.75 16.66 29.08
C ILE A 83 7.58 16.45 30.07
N ILE A 84 7.02 15.25 30.13
CA ILE A 84 5.93 14.91 31.07
C ILE A 84 6.42 15.00 32.53
N LEU A 85 7.64 14.52 32.80
CA LEU A 85 8.26 14.64 34.14
C LEU A 85 8.52 16.10 34.54
N SER A 86 8.96 16.97 33.61
CA SER A 86 9.14 18.40 33.88
C SER A 86 7.82 19.13 34.14
N VAL A 87 6.75 18.81 33.42
CA VAL A 87 5.41 19.41 33.66
C VAL A 87 4.85 18.95 35.00
N CYS A 88 4.98 17.66 35.36
CA CYS A 88 4.59 17.18 36.69
C CYS A 88 5.42 17.82 37.81
N PHE A 89 6.70 18.12 37.58
CA PHE A 89 7.56 18.77 38.58
C PHE A 89 7.18 20.24 38.80
N VAL A 90 6.84 20.97 37.73
CA VAL A 90 6.39 22.37 37.80
C VAL A 90 5.01 22.48 38.46
N VAL A 91 4.06 21.60 38.13
CA VAL A 91 2.75 21.56 38.81
C VAL A 91 2.90 21.20 40.30
N ARG A 92 3.83 20.30 40.64
CA ARG A 92 4.14 19.94 42.03
C ARG A 92 4.80 21.08 42.82
N GLN A 93 5.54 21.98 42.17
CA GLN A 93 6.09 23.18 42.83
C GLN A 93 5.07 24.30 42.98
N SER A 94 4.18 24.53 42.00
CA SER A 94 3.13 25.56 42.12
C SER A 94 2.08 25.23 43.19
N ILE A 95 1.81 23.96 43.47
CA ILE A 95 0.83 23.57 44.51
C ILE A 95 1.40 23.70 45.94
N ARG A 96 2.74 23.76 46.13
CA ARG A 96 3.35 23.90 47.46
C ARG A 96 3.23 25.31 48.07
N GLY A 97 2.83 26.32 47.28
CA GLY A 97 2.74 27.71 47.72
C GLY A 97 1.37 28.14 48.29
N PHE A 98 0.30 27.37 48.04
CA PHE A 98 -1.05 27.77 48.41
C PHE A 98 -1.68 26.76 49.38
N MET A 99 -2.02 27.27 50.57
CA MET A 99 -2.78 26.63 51.66
C MET A 99 -1.99 25.66 52.56
N LYS A 100 -1.69 26.12 53.79
CA LYS A 100 -1.56 25.26 54.97
C LYS A 100 -2.98 24.93 55.46
N PRO A 101 -3.53 23.72 55.23
CA PRO A 101 -4.86 23.40 55.73
C PRO A 101 -4.73 23.03 57.20
N LYS A 102 -5.14 23.94 58.09
CA LYS A 102 -5.45 23.59 59.48
C LYS A 102 -6.84 22.96 59.50
N GLY A 103 -6.92 21.63 59.38
CA GLY A 103 -8.19 20.94 59.55
C GLY A 103 -8.14 19.48 59.11
N ARG A 104 -8.62 18.58 59.98
CA ARG A 104 -8.70 17.11 59.80
C ARG A 104 -9.49 16.65 58.55
N TRP A 105 -10.11 17.58 57.81
CA TRP A 105 -10.91 17.33 56.61
C TRP A 105 -10.09 17.21 55.32
N ALA A 106 -8.87 17.77 55.26
CA ALA A 106 -8.04 17.70 54.05
C ALA A 106 -7.54 16.28 53.76
N ALA A 107 -7.32 15.46 54.79
CA ALA A 107 -6.89 14.07 54.63
C ALA A 107 -8.00 13.17 54.05
N ALA A 108 -9.26 13.42 54.42
CA ALA A 108 -10.41 12.67 53.91
C ALA A 108 -10.69 12.97 52.43
N LEU A 109 -10.55 14.23 52.02
CA LEU A 109 -10.75 14.65 50.63
C LEU A 109 -9.65 14.14 49.69
N LEU A 110 -8.40 14.07 50.17
CA LEU A 110 -7.29 13.46 49.42
C LEU A 110 -7.43 11.93 49.27
N HIS A 111 -7.95 11.23 50.28
CA HIS A 111 -8.22 9.79 50.17
C HIS A 111 -9.41 9.49 49.24
N ALA A 112 -10.47 10.31 49.30
CA ALA A 112 -11.60 10.18 48.38
C ALA A 112 -11.18 10.44 46.92
N LEU A 113 -10.34 11.46 46.67
CA LEU A 113 -9.83 11.77 45.33
C LEU A 113 -8.86 10.68 44.80
N ALA A 114 -8.05 10.07 45.67
CA ALA A 114 -7.18 8.95 45.32
C ALA A 114 -7.97 7.66 45.01
N LEU A 115 -9.08 7.42 45.70
CA LEU A 115 -9.97 6.28 45.42
C LEU A 115 -10.78 6.48 44.13
N LEU A 116 -11.23 7.71 43.84
CA LEU A 116 -11.93 8.04 42.60
C LEU A 116 -11.02 8.03 41.35
N THR A 117 -9.74 8.34 41.49
CA THR A 117 -8.77 8.25 40.36
C THR A 117 -8.30 6.83 40.08
N SER A 118 -8.32 5.94 41.08
CA SER A 118 -7.90 4.54 40.90
C SER A 118 -8.94 3.69 40.15
N ALA A 119 -10.22 4.07 40.17
CA ALA A 119 -11.28 3.34 39.47
C ALA A 119 -11.37 3.66 37.97
N ALA A 120 -10.84 4.79 37.51
CA ALA A 120 -10.95 5.24 36.12
C ALA A 120 -9.79 4.81 35.20
N LEU A 121 -8.79 4.09 35.74
CA LEU A 121 -7.60 3.65 35.01
C LEU A 121 -7.47 2.13 34.91
N MET A 122 -8.53 1.37 35.23
CA MET A 122 -8.58 -0.05 34.87
C MET A 122 -8.55 -0.12 33.34
N PRO A 123 -7.45 -0.59 32.72
CA PRO A 123 -7.47 -0.86 31.29
C PRO A 123 -8.55 -1.91 31.12
N SER A 124 -9.59 -1.64 30.33
CA SER A 124 -10.44 -2.72 29.83
C SER A 124 -9.49 -3.73 29.21
N ALA A 125 -9.29 -4.86 29.88
CA ALA A 125 -8.56 -5.96 29.29
C ALA A 125 -9.26 -6.23 27.96
N ALA A 126 -8.56 -5.98 26.85
CA ALA A 126 -9.08 -6.29 25.54
C ALA A 126 -9.38 -7.78 25.54
N SER A 127 -10.66 -8.13 25.64
CA SER A 127 -11.09 -9.52 25.60
C SER A 127 -10.61 -10.11 24.29
N ALA A 128 -9.85 -11.21 24.38
CA ALA A 128 -9.40 -11.91 23.20
C ALA A 128 -10.63 -12.31 22.36
N LEU A 129 -10.61 -11.95 21.08
CA LEU A 129 -11.69 -12.24 20.14
C LEU A 129 -12.00 -13.74 20.11
N ALA A 130 -13.23 -14.13 20.44
CA ALA A 130 -13.65 -15.52 20.53
C ALA A 130 -14.69 -15.87 19.46
N VAL A 131 -14.72 -17.14 19.04
CA VAL A 131 -15.76 -17.65 18.13
C VAL A 131 -17.13 -17.58 18.81
N GLY A 132 -18.10 -16.99 18.13
CA GLY A 132 -19.44 -16.70 18.64
C GLY A 132 -19.65 -15.25 19.09
N ASP A 133 -18.58 -14.48 19.27
CA ASP A 133 -18.69 -13.06 19.62
C ASP A 133 -19.39 -12.28 18.52
N THR A 134 -20.25 -11.33 18.90
CA THR A 134 -20.84 -10.36 17.97
C THR A 134 -20.13 -9.03 18.09
N VAL A 135 -19.65 -8.51 16.98
CA VAL A 135 -18.93 -7.23 16.86
C VAL A 135 -19.58 -6.33 15.82
N SER A 136 -19.34 -5.03 15.92
CA SER A 136 -19.88 -4.01 15.01
C SER A 136 -18.94 -2.81 14.90
N GLY A 137 -18.90 -2.16 13.74
CA GLY A 137 -18.09 -0.95 13.48
C GLY A 137 -16.61 -1.26 13.27
N ARG A 138 -15.97 -1.90 14.24
CA ARG A 138 -14.58 -2.39 14.15
C ARG A 138 -14.30 -3.47 15.18
N PHE A 139 -13.22 -4.22 14.97
CA PHE A 139 -12.66 -5.12 15.98
C PHE A 139 -11.13 -5.09 15.92
N GLU A 140 -10.47 -5.64 16.94
CA GLU A 140 -9.00 -5.68 16.99
C GLU A 140 -8.48 -7.05 16.56
N LEU A 141 -7.46 -7.05 15.69
CA LEU A 141 -6.74 -8.26 15.28
C LEU A 141 -5.25 -7.93 15.12
N GLY A 142 -4.40 -8.63 15.87
CA GLY A 142 -2.95 -8.41 15.81
C GLY A 142 -2.54 -6.98 16.20
N GLU A 143 -3.24 -6.36 17.16
CA GLU A 143 -3.04 -4.96 17.56
C GLU A 143 -3.38 -3.93 16.46
N LYS A 144 -4.16 -4.32 15.44
CA LYS A 144 -4.71 -3.39 14.45
C LYS A 144 -6.23 -3.34 14.51
N GLN A 145 -6.80 -2.19 14.16
CA GLN A 145 -8.24 -2.00 14.04
C GLN A 145 -8.70 -2.47 12.65
N ILE A 146 -9.58 -3.46 12.60
CA ILE A 146 -10.17 -3.95 11.36
C ILE A 146 -11.56 -3.33 11.22
N PRO A 147 -11.80 -2.50 10.19
CA PRO A 147 -13.10 -1.87 9.98
C PRO A 147 -14.17 -2.89 9.58
N LEU A 148 -15.38 -2.70 10.12
CA LEU A 148 -16.55 -3.49 9.78
C LEU A 148 -17.62 -2.57 9.18
N PRO A 149 -18.15 -2.90 8.00
CA PRO A 149 -19.34 -2.25 7.49
C PRO A 149 -20.48 -2.30 8.52
N ALA A 150 -21.34 -1.28 8.49
CA ALA A 150 -22.46 -1.21 9.40
C ALA A 150 -23.30 -2.50 9.40
N GLY A 151 -23.59 -3.01 10.59
CA GLY A 151 -24.27 -4.29 10.81
C GLY A 151 -23.65 -5.08 11.96
N LYS A 152 -24.29 -6.21 12.29
CA LYS A 152 -23.78 -7.16 13.29
C LYS A 152 -22.99 -8.25 12.59
N TRP A 153 -21.75 -8.43 13.01
CA TRP A 153 -20.86 -9.45 12.51
C TRP A 153 -20.59 -10.47 13.60
N THR A 154 -20.70 -11.76 13.28
CA THR A 154 -20.38 -12.85 14.20
C THR A 154 -19.01 -13.40 13.88
N VAL A 155 -18.14 -13.51 14.87
CA VAL A 155 -16.84 -14.16 14.74
C VAL A 155 -17.07 -15.66 14.56
N ALA A 156 -16.83 -16.19 13.37
CA ALA A 156 -17.07 -17.60 13.06
C ALA A 156 -15.78 -18.43 13.16
N GLY A 157 -14.62 -17.81 13.00
CA GLY A 157 -13.34 -18.49 13.17
C GLY A 157 -12.20 -17.53 13.46
N VAL A 158 -11.29 -17.96 14.34
CA VAL A 158 -10.02 -17.31 14.62
C VAL A 158 -8.91 -18.35 14.58
N GLY A 159 -7.76 -18.00 14.04
CA GLY A 159 -6.65 -18.93 13.88
C GLY A 159 -5.36 -18.20 13.55
N ASN A 160 -4.29 -18.97 13.34
CA ASN A 160 -3.02 -18.42 12.88
C ASN A 160 -2.64 -19.03 11.54
N GLN A 161 -1.99 -18.24 10.70
CA GLN A 161 -1.23 -18.73 9.56
C GLN A 161 0.25 -18.65 9.91
N ASN A 162 0.94 -19.77 9.76
CA ASN A 162 2.40 -19.78 9.80
C ASN A 162 2.88 -19.47 8.39
N PHE A 163 3.56 -18.34 8.25
CA PHE A 163 4.22 -17.98 7.01
C PHE A 163 5.72 -17.96 7.26
N SER A 164 6.43 -18.88 6.62
CA SER A 164 7.88 -19.00 6.69
C SER A 164 8.43 -18.99 5.28
N MET A 165 9.36 -18.07 5.03
CA MET A 165 10.22 -18.12 3.84
C MET A 165 11.66 -18.31 4.36
N PRO A 166 12.26 -19.50 4.18
CA PRO A 166 13.59 -19.81 4.71
C PRO A 166 14.66 -18.79 4.33
N GLU A 167 14.53 -18.13 3.18
CA GLU A 167 15.47 -17.15 2.65
C GLU A 167 15.46 -15.82 3.41
N VAL A 168 14.37 -15.51 4.12
CA VAL A 168 14.14 -14.19 4.76
C VAL A 168 13.90 -14.29 6.26
N GLY A 169 13.59 -15.49 6.76
CA GLY A 169 13.25 -15.74 8.15
C GLY A 169 11.74 -15.79 8.39
N ALA A 170 11.36 -15.82 9.66
CA ALA A 170 9.97 -15.95 10.06
C ALA A 170 9.29 -14.57 10.08
N PHE A 171 8.16 -14.42 9.37
CA PHE A 171 7.30 -13.23 9.42
C PHE A 171 6.46 -13.13 10.71
N GLY A 172 6.86 -13.88 11.74
CA GLY A 172 6.10 -14.06 12.95
C GLY A 172 4.76 -14.76 12.73
N THR A 173 3.88 -14.60 13.72
CA THR A 173 2.53 -15.16 13.67
C THR A 173 1.60 -14.22 12.91
N ILE A 174 0.99 -14.72 11.84
CA ILE A 174 -0.11 -14.02 11.16
C ILE A 174 -1.41 -14.46 11.82
N ARG A 175 -2.11 -13.52 12.44
CA ARG A 175 -3.46 -13.74 12.97
C ARG A 175 -4.45 -13.71 11.83
N SER A 176 -5.36 -14.67 11.82
CA SER A 176 -6.43 -14.76 10.84
C SER A 176 -7.78 -14.80 11.55
N ALA A 177 -8.76 -14.09 11.02
CA ALA A 177 -10.14 -14.14 11.50
C ALA A 177 -11.11 -14.20 10.33
N VAL A 178 -12.19 -14.93 10.53
CA VAL A 178 -13.33 -15.00 9.61
C VAL A 178 -14.59 -14.60 10.37
N LEU A 179 -15.25 -13.55 9.88
CA LEU A 179 -16.51 -13.04 10.44
C LEU A 179 -17.63 -13.21 9.41
N LEU A 180 -18.83 -13.51 9.89
CA LEU A 180 -20.03 -13.69 9.07
C LEU A 180 -21.04 -12.59 9.41
N MET A 181 -21.59 -11.94 8.39
CA MET A 181 -22.82 -11.17 8.51
C MET A 181 -23.97 -12.03 8.00
N THR A 182 -25.02 -12.19 8.81
CA THR A 182 -26.18 -13.02 8.48
C THR A 182 -27.46 -12.20 8.38
N ARG A 183 -28.38 -12.65 7.52
CA ARG A 183 -29.79 -12.27 7.50
C ARG A 183 -30.61 -13.53 7.57
N GLU A 184 -31.43 -13.65 8.61
CA GLU A 184 -32.14 -14.89 8.92
C GLU A 184 -31.13 -16.05 9.05
N SER A 185 -31.23 -17.07 8.19
CA SER A 185 -30.31 -18.21 8.12
C SER A 185 -29.32 -18.13 6.94
N SER A 186 -29.22 -16.99 6.26
CA SER A 186 -28.34 -16.79 5.10
C SER A 186 -27.16 -15.90 5.43
N VAL A 187 -25.96 -16.34 5.07
CA VAL A 187 -24.75 -15.51 5.13
C VAL A 187 -24.78 -14.56 3.93
N VAL A 188 -24.79 -13.26 4.22
CA VAL A 188 -24.85 -12.21 3.20
C VAL A 188 -23.50 -11.55 2.96
N ALA A 189 -22.59 -11.63 3.92
CA ALA A 189 -21.20 -11.25 3.73
C ALA A 189 -20.26 -12.09 4.61
N VAL A 190 -19.04 -12.29 4.11
CA VAL A 190 -17.93 -12.88 4.86
C VAL A 190 -16.77 -11.89 4.84
N LEU A 191 -16.17 -11.66 5.99
CA LEU A 191 -14.89 -10.98 6.11
C LEU A 191 -13.83 -12.03 6.41
N GLU A 192 -12.87 -12.19 5.52
CA GLU A 192 -11.60 -12.86 5.78
C GLU A 192 -10.53 -11.80 6.01
N VAL A 193 -9.80 -11.88 7.12
CA VAL A 193 -8.71 -10.93 7.39
C VAL A 193 -7.47 -11.64 7.92
N ASN A 194 -6.32 -11.16 7.48
CA ASN A 194 -5.00 -11.53 7.97
C ASN A 194 -4.26 -10.28 8.44
N ALA A 195 -3.67 -10.36 9.63
CA ALA A 195 -2.89 -9.27 10.22
C ALA A 195 -1.70 -9.85 10.99
N ASN A 196 -0.55 -9.20 10.93
CA ASN A 196 0.63 -9.63 11.67
C ASN A 196 0.49 -9.32 13.17
N ALA A 197 0.81 -10.29 14.02
CA ALA A 197 0.87 -10.09 15.47
C ALA A 197 2.16 -9.39 15.91
N LEU A 198 3.23 -9.54 15.13
CA LEU A 198 4.55 -8.98 15.42
C LEU A 198 5.01 -8.13 14.22
N PRO A 199 5.65 -6.99 14.46
CA PRO A 199 6.12 -6.13 13.38
C PRO A 199 7.21 -6.82 12.55
N SER A 200 7.15 -6.64 11.23
CA SER A 200 8.22 -7.01 10.30
C SER A 200 9.34 -5.97 10.31
N THR A 201 10.58 -6.36 10.01
CA THR A 201 11.71 -5.41 9.84
C THR A 201 11.89 -4.96 8.39
N ASP A 202 11.39 -5.79 7.46
CA ASP A 202 11.73 -5.73 6.03
C ASP A 202 10.50 -5.61 5.13
N GLY A 203 9.39 -5.06 5.67
CA GLY A 203 8.14 -4.86 4.92
C GLY A 203 7.38 -6.16 4.66
N TRP A 204 6.47 -6.13 3.69
CA TRP A 204 5.50 -7.22 3.44
C TRP A 204 5.41 -7.69 1.99
N GLY A 205 6.29 -7.21 1.11
CA GLY A 205 6.33 -7.62 -0.29
C GLY A 205 5.03 -7.38 -1.07
N ARG A 206 4.87 -8.11 -2.17
CA ARG A 206 3.71 -8.14 -3.06
C ARG A 206 2.80 -9.32 -2.75
N THR A 207 1.52 -9.21 -3.07
CA THR A 207 0.57 -10.34 -3.16
C THR A 207 0.17 -10.56 -4.61
N LYS A 208 -0.18 -11.80 -4.99
CA LYS A 208 -0.69 -12.10 -6.34
C LYS A 208 -1.97 -11.34 -6.62
N ALA A 209 -2.77 -11.10 -5.58
CA ALA A 209 -4.03 -10.39 -5.69
C ALA A 209 -3.88 -8.90 -6.08
N CYS A 210 -2.68 -8.35 -5.97
CA CYS A 210 -2.32 -6.98 -6.34
C CYS A 210 -1.52 -6.89 -7.63
N ALA A 211 -1.50 -7.98 -8.41
CA ALA A 211 -1.03 -7.99 -9.79
C ALA A 211 -2.23 -8.18 -10.73
N PRO A 212 -2.17 -7.65 -11.98
CA PRO A 212 -3.20 -7.90 -12.98
C PRO A 212 -3.44 -9.40 -13.18
N ALA A 213 -4.71 -9.83 -13.14
CA ALA A 213 -5.13 -11.19 -13.41
C ALA A 213 -6.41 -11.21 -14.27
N GLU A 214 -6.62 -12.27 -15.07
CA GLU A 214 -7.75 -12.37 -16.01
C GLU A 214 -9.13 -12.30 -15.32
N ASN A 215 -9.22 -12.73 -14.06
CA ASN A 215 -10.45 -12.74 -13.26
C ASN A 215 -10.62 -11.52 -12.35
N GLN A 216 -9.77 -10.49 -12.47
CA GLN A 216 -9.96 -9.23 -11.76
C GLN A 216 -10.96 -8.33 -12.50
N LEU A 217 -11.99 -7.96 -11.77
CA LEU A 217 -13.00 -6.97 -12.19
C LEU A 217 -12.55 -5.55 -11.86
N MET A 218 -11.71 -5.40 -10.84
CA MET A 218 -11.05 -4.15 -10.52
C MET A 218 -9.69 -4.37 -9.88
N LEU A 219 -8.73 -3.48 -10.18
CA LEU A 219 -7.45 -3.38 -9.47
C LEU A 219 -7.06 -1.89 -9.40
N ILE A 220 -6.78 -1.41 -8.19
CA ILE A 220 -6.30 -0.06 -7.89
C ILE A 220 -5.06 -0.23 -7.03
N ASP A 221 -3.89 0.13 -7.57
CA ASP A 221 -2.64 0.24 -6.82
C ASP A 221 -2.42 1.73 -6.50
N ARG A 222 -2.67 2.13 -5.25
CA ARG A 222 -2.56 3.54 -4.83
C ARG A 222 -1.11 3.97 -4.72
N TYR A 223 -0.35 3.16 -4.01
CA TYR A 223 1.08 3.30 -3.88
C TYR A 223 1.69 1.95 -3.59
N ARG A 224 2.88 1.77 -4.14
CA ARG A 224 3.74 0.62 -3.91
C ARG A 224 5.16 1.11 -3.84
N THR A 225 5.74 1.06 -2.65
CA THR A 225 7.14 1.34 -2.39
C THR A 225 7.84 0.03 -1.99
N GLY A 226 9.13 0.09 -1.66
CA GLY A 226 9.85 -1.10 -1.21
C GLY A 226 9.30 -1.72 0.09
N TRP A 227 8.55 -0.95 0.87
CA TRP A 227 8.11 -1.33 2.23
C TRP A 227 6.62 -1.09 2.45
N GLU A 228 6.04 -0.10 1.79
CA GLU A 228 4.64 0.28 1.94
C GLU A 228 3.84 -0.12 0.71
N THR A 229 2.63 -0.62 0.90
CA THR A 229 1.73 -0.97 -0.20
C THR A 229 0.31 -0.62 0.21
N SER A 230 -0.44 -0.02 -0.71
CA SER A 230 -1.89 0.06 -0.61
C SER A 230 -2.50 -0.32 -1.95
N CYS A 231 -3.11 -1.48 -1.97
CA CYS A 231 -3.77 -2.03 -3.13
C CYS A 231 -5.18 -2.48 -2.78
N GLN A 232 -6.08 -2.28 -3.74
CA GLN A 232 -7.45 -2.71 -3.68
C GLN A 232 -7.78 -3.48 -4.95
N PHE A 233 -8.54 -4.56 -4.83
CA PHE A 233 -9.01 -5.32 -5.98
C PHE A 233 -10.47 -5.77 -5.80
N LEU A 234 -11.13 -6.06 -6.91
CA LEU A 234 -12.42 -6.72 -6.97
C LEU A 234 -12.28 -7.93 -7.88
N ARG A 235 -12.70 -9.10 -7.40
CA ARG A 235 -12.76 -10.33 -8.19
C ARG A 235 -13.96 -11.18 -7.75
N ALA A 236 -14.38 -12.12 -8.59
CA ALA A 236 -15.26 -13.18 -8.12
C ALA A 236 -14.45 -14.27 -7.41
N THR A 237 -14.95 -14.78 -6.29
CA THR A 237 -14.40 -15.95 -5.60
C THR A 237 -15.46 -17.02 -5.42
N ARG A 238 -15.01 -18.26 -5.23
CA ARG A 238 -15.87 -19.44 -5.09
C ARG A 238 -15.58 -20.17 -3.80
N PHE A 239 -16.62 -20.53 -3.05
CA PHE A 239 -16.58 -21.34 -1.85
C PHE A 239 -17.20 -22.70 -2.16
N ASP A 240 -16.38 -23.72 -2.43
CA ASP A 240 -16.87 -25.09 -2.52
C ASP A 240 -16.88 -25.76 -1.12
N ALA A 241 -17.80 -26.70 -0.89
CA ALA A 241 -17.97 -27.37 0.40
C ALA A 241 -16.71 -28.10 0.90
N GLY A 242 -15.83 -28.51 -0.03
CA GLY A 242 -14.55 -29.17 0.26
C GLY A 242 -13.33 -28.26 0.16
N THR A 243 -13.51 -26.95 0.01
CA THR A 243 -12.37 -26.03 -0.13
C THR A 243 -11.63 -25.95 1.19
N ALA A 244 -10.44 -26.56 1.25
CA ALA A 244 -9.52 -26.36 2.35
C ALA A 244 -9.12 -24.87 2.43
N GLY A 245 -8.92 -24.37 3.63
CA GLY A 245 -8.38 -23.03 3.83
C GLY A 245 -7.56 -22.91 5.11
N PRO A 246 -7.26 -21.67 5.53
CA PRO A 246 -6.58 -21.46 6.79
C PRO A 246 -7.42 -21.93 7.98
N GLU A 247 -6.78 -22.13 9.14
CA GLU A 247 -7.43 -22.60 10.37
C GLU A 247 -8.71 -21.79 10.72
N ALA A 248 -8.67 -20.47 10.53
CA ALA A 248 -9.83 -19.61 10.76
C ALA A 248 -11.02 -19.96 9.83
N TRP A 249 -10.76 -20.31 8.58
CA TRP A 249 -11.80 -20.73 7.64
C TRP A 249 -12.39 -22.09 8.00
N GLU A 250 -11.55 -23.06 8.39
CA GLU A 250 -12.02 -24.37 8.86
C GLU A 250 -12.99 -24.23 10.04
N LYS A 251 -12.63 -23.39 11.03
CA LYS A 251 -13.50 -23.07 12.17
C LYS A 251 -14.78 -22.36 11.76
N ALA A 252 -14.69 -21.40 10.83
CA ALA A 252 -15.88 -20.69 10.33
C ALA A 252 -16.85 -21.60 9.58
N ARG A 253 -16.35 -22.57 8.79
CA ARG A 253 -17.21 -23.59 8.16
C ARG A 253 -17.89 -24.47 9.20
N ALA A 254 -17.15 -24.94 10.21
CA ALA A 254 -17.73 -25.72 11.30
C ALA A 254 -18.81 -24.94 12.06
N PHE A 255 -18.56 -23.65 12.33
CA PHE A 255 -19.54 -22.74 12.92
C PHE A 255 -20.79 -22.60 12.05
N ALA A 256 -20.64 -22.32 10.75
CA ALA A 256 -21.77 -22.18 9.83
C ALA A 256 -22.62 -23.45 9.73
N VAL A 257 -22.00 -24.63 9.71
CA VAL A 257 -22.70 -25.93 9.74
C VAL A 257 -23.48 -26.11 11.05
N LYS A 258 -22.85 -25.83 12.19
CA LYS A 258 -23.49 -25.92 13.52
C LYS A 258 -24.71 -25.02 13.63
N GLU A 259 -24.60 -23.79 13.16
CA GLU A 259 -25.66 -22.78 13.18
C GLU A 259 -26.66 -22.92 12.02
N LYS A 260 -26.51 -23.96 11.18
CA LYS A 260 -27.36 -24.25 10.01
C LYS A 260 -27.48 -23.06 9.05
N LEU A 261 -26.38 -22.33 8.88
CA LEU A 261 -26.30 -21.19 7.98
C LEU A 261 -26.12 -21.65 6.54
N THR A 262 -26.77 -20.94 5.62
CA THR A 262 -26.60 -21.15 4.18
C THR A 262 -25.61 -20.13 3.62
N MET A 263 -24.74 -20.58 2.72
CA MET A 263 -23.74 -19.74 2.05
C MET A 263 -23.86 -19.93 0.53
N PRO A 264 -23.82 -18.86 -0.28
CA PRO A 264 -23.70 -19.00 -1.73
C PRO A 264 -22.33 -19.58 -2.10
N GLN A 265 -22.25 -20.16 -3.29
CA GLN A 265 -20.99 -20.65 -3.84
C GLN A 265 -20.14 -19.53 -4.43
N VAL A 266 -20.74 -18.50 -5.03
CA VAL A 266 -20.01 -17.40 -5.69
C VAL A 266 -20.22 -16.08 -4.95
N TRP A 267 -19.12 -15.34 -4.83
CA TRP A 267 -19.04 -14.07 -4.10
C TRP A 267 -18.34 -13.00 -4.92
N LEU A 268 -18.80 -11.76 -4.80
CA LEU A 268 -18.02 -10.60 -5.22
C LEU A 268 -17.09 -10.20 -4.09
N THR A 269 -15.79 -10.31 -4.31
CA THR A 269 -14.76 -10.12 -3.28
C THR A 269 -14.03 -8.82 -3.52
N ALA A 270 -14.27 -7.86 -2.64
CA ALA A 270 -13.47 -6.65 -2.53
C ALA A 270 -12.33 -6.92 -1.55
N GLY A 271 -11.11 -6.96 -2.06
CA GLY A 271 -9.91 -7.17 -1.27
C GLY A 271 -9.10 -5.90 -1.11
N PHE A 272 -8.48 -5.78 0.05
CA PHE A 272 -7.63 -4.68 0.45
C PHE A 272 -6.34 -5.25 1.02
N ARG A 273 -5.21 -4.78 0.51
CA ARG A 273 -3.92 -5.02 1.13
C ARG A 273 -3.25 -3.69 1.42
N VAL A 274 -3.12 -3.39 2.71
CA VAL A 274 -2.42 -2.21 3.18
C VAL A 274 -1.30 -2.65 4.11
N SER A 275 -0.08 -2.23 3.81
CA SER A 275 1.08 -2.45 4.64
C SER A 275 1.96 -1.23 4.73
N ASP A 276 2.68 -1.12 5.84
CA ASP A 276 3.88 -0.31 5.96
C ASP A 276 5.09 -1.21 6.20
N ARG A 277 6.21 -0.62 6.64
CA ARG A 277 7.44 -1.37 6.92
C ARG A 277 7.25 -2.48 7.97
N HIS A 278 6.33 -2.29 8.91
CA HIS A 278 6.18 -3.12 10.09
C HIS A 278 4.90 -3.93 10.06
N ASP A 279 3.81 -3.35 9.59
CA ASP A 279 2.48 -3.87 9.77
C ASP A 279 1.75 -4.08 8.45
N LEU A 280 0.80 -5.01 8.47
CA LEU A 280 -0.01 -5.42 7.34
C LEU A 280 -1.44 -5.72 7.80
N ILE A 281 -2.39 -5.27 6.98
CA ILE A 281 -3.76 -5.79 6.93
C ILE A 281 -4.01 -6.29 5.51
N ASP A 282 -4.40 -7.55 5.38
CA ASP A 282 -4.96 -8.14 4.16
C ASP A 282 -6.39 -8.57 4.47
N ALA A 283 -7.37 -7.79 4.00
CA ALA A 283 -8.79 -7.97 4.30
C ALA A 283 -9.59 -8.20 3.01
N ARG A 284 -10.43 -9.23 3.00
CA ARG A 284 -11.28 -9.61 1.87
C ARG A 284 -12.73 -9.67 2.32
N TYR A 285 -13.54 -8.81 1.73
CA TYR A 285 -14.97 -8.74 1.95
C TYR A 285 -15.67 -9.46 0.81
N HIS A 286 -16.17 -10.66 1.11
CA HIS A 286 -16.94 -11.48 0.19
C HIS A 286 -18.41 -11.09 0.34
N ILE A 287 -18.97 -10.48 -0.70
CA ILE A 287 -20.33 -9.94 -0.73
C ILE A 287 -21.21 -10.89 -1.54
N ASN A 288 -22.30 -11.34 -0.93
CA ASN A 288 -23.26 -12.20 -1.62
C ASN A 288 -23.93 -11.38 -2.75
N PRO A 289 -23.86 -11.81 -4.02
CA PRO A 289 -24.46 -11.06 -5.12
C PRO A 289 -25.97 -10.83 -4.97
N THR A 290 -26.68 -11.65 -4.17
CA THR A 290 -28.10 -11.44 -3.86
C THR A 290 -28.36 -10.13 -3.09
N LEU A 291 -27.37 -9.61 -2.33
CA LEU A 291 -27.49 -8.30 -1.71
C LEU A 291 -27.64 -7.20 -2.76
N LEU A 292 -27.04 -7.35 -3.93
CA LEU A 292 -27.00 -6.34 -4.98
C LEU A 292 -28.12 -6.53 -6.00
N LEU A 293 -28.32 -7.79 -6.42
CA LEU A 293 -29.19 -8.16 -7.55
C LEU A 293 -30.50 -8.81 -7.11
N GLY A 294 -30.71 -9.03 -5.82
CA GLY A 294 -31.87 -9.74 -5.31
C GLY A 294 -31.98 -11.16 -5.90
N PRO A 295 -33.20 -11.61 -6.26
CA PRO A 295 -33.42 -12.94 -6.83
C PRO A 295 -32.67 -13.22 -8.14
N ALA A 296 -32.31 -12.19 -8.92
CA ALA A 296 -31.61 -12.36 -10.19
C ALA A 296 -30.20 -12.99 -10.01
N ALA A 297 -29.57 -12.81 -8.84
CA ALA A 297 -28.29 -13.43 -8.53
C ALA A 297 -28.33 -14.97 -8.51
N SER A 298 -29.51 -15.59 -8.33
CA SER A 298 -29.66 -17.05 -8.32
C SER A 298 -29.25 -17.73 -9.63
N GLN A 299 -29.19 -16.97 -10.73
CA GLN A 299 -28.75 -17.45 -12.04
C GLN A 299 -27.23 -17.29 -12.26
N LEU A 300 -26.54 -16.52 -11.42
CA LEU A 300 -25.14 -16.12 -11.58
C LEU A 300 -24.22 -16.92 -10.64
N THR A 301 -24.20 -18.23 -10.85
CA THR A 301 -23.58 -19.20 -9.94
C THR A 301 -22.19 -19.65 -10.35
N GLN A 302 -21.70 -19.24 -11.52
CA GLN A 302 -20.37 -19.62 -12.01
C GLN A 302 -19.39 -18.45 -11.93
N LEU A 303 -18.10 -18.75 -11.76
CA LEU A 303 -17.05 -17.72 -11.81
C LEU A 303 -16.99 -17.03 -13.18
N SER A 304 -17.26 -17.77 -14.26
CA SER A 304 -17.34 -17.24 -15.62
C SER A 304 -18.46 -16.22 -15.82
N ASP A 305 -19.45 -16.16 -14.92
CA ASP A 305 -20.47 -15.13 -14.95
C ASP A 305 -19.92 -13.74 -14.58
N TRP A 306 -18.75 -13.71 -13.96
CA TRP A 306 -18.15 -12.54 -13.34
C TRP A 306 -16.73 -12.28 -13.88
N THR A 307 -16.56 -12.35 -15.20
CA THR A 307 -15.37 -11.82 -15.88
C THR A 307 -15.55 -10.35 -16.27
N GLY A 308 -14.46 -9.70 -16.68
CA GLY A 308 -14.52 -8.35 -17.22
C GLY A 308 -15.43 -8.24 -18.45
N GLU A 309 -15.41 -9.21 -19.38
CA GLU A 309 -16.33 -9.21 -20.52
C GLU A 309 -17.77 -9.50 -20.12
N ALA A 310 -18.00 -10.51 -19.27
CA ALA A 310 -19.35 -10.89 -18.84
C ALA A 310 -20.04 -9.74 -18.08
N ALA A 311 -19.30 -9.06 -17.20
CA ALA A 311 -19.81 -7.89 -16.49
C ALA A 311 -20.07 -6.69 -17.41
N LYS A 312 -19.31 -6.52 -18.51
CA LYS A 312 -19.57 -5.45 -19.49
C LYS A 312 -20.77 -5.75 -20.39
N ALA A 313 -21.03 -7.02 -20.68
CA ALA A 313 -22.10 -7.46 -21.57
C ALA A 313 -23.51 -7.40 -20.93
N ASP A 314 -23.59 -7.44 -19.59
CA ASP A 314 -24.84 -7.46 -18.84
C ASP A 314 -24.95 -6.24 -17.91
N PRO A 315 -25.92 -5.32 -18.12
CA PRO A 315 -26.10 -4.13 -17.30
C PRO A 315 -26.30 -4.41 -15.80
N LEU A 316 -26.93 -5.53 -15.43
CA LEU A 316 -27.13 -5.88 -14.02
C LEU A 316 -25.80 -6.26 -13.37
N ARG A 317 -25.01 -7.11 -14.04
CA ARG A 317 -23.66 -7.47 -13.57
C ARG A 317 -22.75 -6.26 -13.51
N GLN A 318 -22.79 -5.40 -14.53
CA GLN A 318 -22.05 -4.15 -14.54
C GLN A 318 -22.41 -3.26 -13.35
N GLY A 319 -23.71 -3.13 -13.06
CA GLY A 319 -24.23 -2.36 -11.92
C GLY A 319 -23.72 -2.90 -10.59
N ALA A 320 -23.79 -4.22 -10.38
CA ALA A 320 -23.26 -4.85 -9.17
C ALA A 320 -21.74 -4.63 -9.01
N VAL A 321 -20.96 -4.84 -10.08
CA VAL A 321 -19.51 -4.61 -10.07
C VAL A 321 -19.18 -3.15 -9.76
N ARG A 322 -19.88 -2.19 -10.38
CA ARG A 322 -19.71 -0.76 -10.12
C ARG A 322 -20.08 -0.38 -8.68
N ALA A 323 -21.15 -0.95 -8.13
CA ALA A 323 -21.57 -0.69 -6.76
C ALA A 323 -20.52 -1.17 -5.75
N VAL A 324 -19.99 -2.39 -5.91
CA VAL A 324 -18.94 -2.93 -5.05
C VAL A 324 -17.62 -2.18 -5.24
N ALA A 325 -17.27 -1.84 -6.48
CA ALA A 325 -16.09 -1.04 -6.78
C ALA A 325 -16.15 0.35 -6.11
N ALA A 326 -17.28 1.05 -6.25
CA ALA A 326 -17.49 2.37 -5.64
C ALA A 326 -17.47 2.30 -4.10
N TRP A 327 -18.15 1.30 -3.53
CA TRP A 327 -18.11 1.06 -2.09
C TRP A 327 -16.68 0.81 -1.61
N GLY A 328 -15.94 -0.09 -2.29
CA GLY A 328 -14.59 -0.42 -1.89
C GLY A 328 -13.64 0.78 -1.94
N SER A 329 -13.74 1.61 -2.99
CA SER A 329 -12.89 2.81 -3.14
C SER A 329 -13.18 3.88 -2.08
N GLY A 330 -14.37 3.88 -1.48
CA GLY A 330 -14.68 4.69 -0.31
C GLY A 330 -14.28 4.03 1.02
N PHE A 331 -14.15 2.70 1.02
CA PHE A 331 -13.89 1.91 2.22
C PHE A 331 -12.39 1.78 2.56
N ASP A 332 -11.51 1.79 1.57
CA ASP A 332 -10.07 1.62 1.74
C ASP A 332 -9.40 2.59 2.74
N ALA A 333 -9.88 3.83 2.85
CA ALA A 333 -9.39 4.81 3.81
C ALA A 333 -9.57 4.32 5.26
N TRP A 334 -10.59 3.50 5.52
CA TRP A 334 -10.78 2.87 6.82
C TRP A 334 -9.76 1.77 7.09
N ILE A 335 -9.34 1.02 6.06
CA ILE A 335 -8.29 0.01 6.19
C ILE A 335 -6.96 0.67 6.53
N GLU A 336 -6.60 1.76 5.84
CA GLU A 336 -5.37 2.51 6.13
C GLU A 336 -5.36 3.12 7.54
N ARG A 337 -6.49 3.71 7.97
CA ARG A 337 -6.64 4.21 9.35
C ARG A 337 -6.59 3.07 10.37
N GLY A 338 -7.18 1.93 10.01
CA GLY A 338 -7.21 0.71 10.82
C GLY A 338 -5.83 0.16 11.11
N LEU A 339 -4.97 0.09 10.08
CA LEU A 339 -3.57 -0.30 10.20
C LEU A 339 -2.83 0.54 11.25
N ARG A 340 -3.16 1.84 11.33
CA ARG A 340 -2.52 2.81 12.23
C ARG A 340 -3.25 2.99 13.56
N ASN A 341 -4.33 2.23 13.82
CA ASN A 341 -5.21 2.39 14.99
C ASN A 341 -5.81 3.80 15.14
N ARG A 342 -6.19 4.44 14.02
CA ARG A 342 -6.71 5.81 13.97
C ARG A 342 -8.15 5.92 13.47
N MET A 343 -8.96 4.87 13.64
CA MET A 343 -10.38 5.00 13.31
C MET A 343 -11.07 5.87 14.37
N ALA A 344 -11.71 6.96 13.95
CA ALA A 344 -12.48 7.83 14.84
C ALA A 344 -13.99 7.54 14.77
N GLU A 345 -14.46 7.09 13.61
CA GLU A 345 -15.85 6.80 13.32
C GLU A 345 -15.96 5.39 12.70
N ASP A 346 -17.16 4.84 12.71
CA ASP A 346 -17.44 3.54 12.11
C ASP A 346 -17.73 3.67 10.60
N PRO A 347 -17.32 2.69 9.78
CA PRO A 347 -17.61 2.69 8.36
C PRO A 347 -19.12 2.63 8.05
N GLY A 348 -19.47 3.09 6.84
CA GLY A 348 -20.82 2.96 6.29
C GLY A 348 -21.27 1.51 6.04
N PRO A 349 -22.51 1.30 5.58
CA PRO A 349 -23.05 -0.03 5.31
C PRO A 349 -22.35 -0.72 4.12
N LEU A 350 -22.61 -2.02 3.98
CA LEU A 350 -22.32 -2.75 2.75
C LEU A 350 -23.13 -2.18 1.57
N PRO A 351 -22.67 -2.39 0.32
CA PRO A 351 -23.49 -2.07 -0.84
C PRO A 351 -24.65 -3.06 -0.90
N GLU A 352 -25.87 -2.53 -0.85
CA GLU A 352 -27.12 -3.28 -0.96
C GLU A 352 -27.95 -2.75 -2.12
N LEU A 353 -28.87 -3.60 -2.59
CA LEU A 353 -29.88 -3.43 -3.65
C LEU A 353 -29.53 -2.27 -4.56
N VAL A 354 -29.03 -2.58 -5.76
CA VAL A 354 -28.72 -1.58 -6.79
C VAL A 354 -30.02 -0.86 -7.21
N ALA A 355 -30.55 0.00 -6.36
CA ALA A 355 -31.39 1.12 -6.73
C ALA A 355 -30.42 2.08 -7.38
N ALA A 356 -30.13 1.82 -8.67
CA ALA A 356 -29.19 2.56 -9.52
C ALA A 356 -28.18 3.33 -8.68
N THR A 357 -27.24 2.62 -8.04
CA THR A 357 -26.21 3.27 -7.22
C THR A 357 -25.67 4.40 -8.09
N PRO A 358 -25.78 5.67 -7.64
CA PRO A 358 -25.42 6.80 -8.48
C PRO A 358 -24.03 6.49 -9.02
N SER A 359 -23.90 6.49 -10.34
CA SER A 359 -22.63 6.26 -10.98
C SER A 359 -21.58 7.21 -10.39
N TYR A 360 -20.30 6.91 -10.52
CA TYR A 360 -19.26 7.86 -10.09
C TYR A 360 -19.50 9.25 -10.69
N ALA A 361 -20.01 9.31 -11.93
CA ALA A 361 -20.50 10.53 -12.54
C ALA A 361 -21.63 11.18 -11.73
N ASP A 362 -22.67 10.44 -11.33
CA ASP A 362 -23.76 10.97 -10.50
C ASP A 362 -23.32 11.46 -9.11
N LEU A 363 -22.36 10.78 -8.47
CA LEU A 363 -21.78 11.24 -7.20
C LEU A 363 -20.99 12.54 -7.40
N LYS A 364 -20.18 12.60 -8.46
CA LYS A 364 -19.43 13.81 -8.83
C LYS A 364 -20.36 14.96 -9.19
N LEU A 365 -21.45 14.69 -9.90
CA LEU A 365 -22.49 15.67 -10.23
C LEU A 365 -23.17 16.20 -8.96
N ARG A 366 -23.51 15.35 -7.99
CA ARG A 366 -24.06 15.80 -6.69
C ARG A 366 -23.08 16.68 -5.91
N GLU A 367 -21.80 16.33 -5.91
CA GLU A 367 -20.79 17.15 -5.24
C GLU A 367 -20.58 18.49 -5.96
N LEU A 368 -20.59 18.50 -7.30
CA LEU A 368 -20.56 19.74 -8.09
C LEU A 368 -21.80 20.61 -7.80
N ASP A 369 -22.98 20.02 -7.68
CA ASP A 369 -24.22 20.72 -7.29
C ASP A 369 -24.05 21.35 -5.91
N ARG A 370 -23.54 20.60 -4.93
CA ARG A 370 -23.31 21.10 -3.57
C ARG A 370 -22.32 22.27 -3.56
N LEU A 371 -21.18 22.14 -4.23
CA LEU A 371 -20.17 23.20 -4.31
C LEU A 371 -20.71 24.46 -5.00
N HIS A 372 -21.57 24.30 -6.02
CA HIS A 372 -22.23 25.41 -6.70
C HIS A 372 -23.24 26.11 -5.80
N GLN A 373 -24.09 25.35 -5.10
CA GLN A 373 -25.06 25.89 -4.13
C GLN A 373 -24.38 26.62 -2.96
N GLU A 374 -23.20 26.17 -2.54
CA GLU A 374 -22.38 26.82 -1.51
C GLU A 374 -21.61 28.05 -2.03
N GLY A 375 -21.72 28.39 -3.32
CA GLY A 375 -21.00 29.51 -3.93
C GLY A 375 -19.48 29.30 -4.02
N ARG A 376 -19.01 28.04 -3.92
CA ARG A 376 -17.58 27.69 -3.98
C ARG A 376 -17.05 27.58 -5.41
N ILE A 377 -17.94 27.42 -6.40
CA ILE A 377 -17.64 27.43 -7.83
C ILE A 377 -18.68 28.28 -8.57
N ASP A 378 -18.27 28.94 -9.66
CA ASP A 378 -19.16 29.73 -10.51
C ASP A 378 -19.92 28.88 -11.55
N ASP A 379 -20.92 29.48 -12.20
CA ASP A 379 -21.77 28.82 -13.20
C ASP A 379 -20.96 28.23 -14.37
N ALA A 380 -19.92 28.95 -14.80
CA ALA A 380 -19.07 28.53 -15.91
C ALA A 380 -18.27 27.26 -15.55
N THR A 381 -17.68 27.23 -14.36
CA THR A 381 -16.94 26.09 -13.82
C THR A 381 -17.85 24.90 -13.58
N TYR A 382 -19.02 25.12 -12.97
CA TYR A 382 -20.02 24.09 -12.74
C TYR A 382 -20.43 23.42 -14.07
N LYS A 383 -20.80 24.20 -15.09
CA LYS A 383 -21.20 23.68 -16.40
C LYS A 383 -20.09 22.87 -17.07
N ALA A 384 -18.85 23.38 -17.05
CA ALA A 384 -17.71 22.69 -17.64
C ALA A 384 -17.38 21.35 -16.93
N GLN A 385 -17.44 21.32 -15.60
CA GLN A 385 -17.17 20.12 -14.82
C GLN A 385 -18.28 19.09 -14.92
N THR A 386 -19.53 19.55 -15.00
CA THR A 386 -20.71 18.70 -15.22
C THR A 386 -20.64 17.98 -16.58
N GLU A 387 -20.29 18.69 -17.65
CA GLU A 387 -20.12 18.06 -18.97
C GLU A 387 -18.94 17.09 -18.99
N ARG A 388 -17.84 17.39 -18.29
CA ARG A 388 -16.73 16.44 -18.11
C ARG A 388 -17.16 15.21 -17.33
N ALA A 389 -17.88 15.38 -16.21
CA ALA A 389 -18.32 14.27 -15.37
C ALA A 389 -19.29 13.34 -16.12
N LYS A 390 -20.18 13.88 -16.97
CA LYS A 390 -21.05 13.08 -17.84
C LYS A 390 -20.30 12.31 -18.92
N ALA A 391 -19.24 12.90 -19.47
CA ALA A 391 -18.39 12.27 -20.48
C ALA A 391 -17.34 11.29 -19.89
N GLU A 392 -17.14 11.33 -18.57
CA GLU A 392 -16.19 10.48 -17.86
C GLU A 392 -16.75 9.07 -17.70
N VAL A 393 -16.52 8.24 -18.72
CA VAL A 393 -16.61 6.79 -18.54
C VAL A 393 -15.53 6.42 -17.53
N PRO A 394 -15.83 5.67 -16.45
CA PRO A 394 -14.81 5.12 -15.57
C PRO A 394 -13.86 4.29 -16.42
N GLU A 395 -12.78 4.93 -16.85
CA GLU A 395 -11.78 4.28 -17.66
C GLU A 395 -11.03 3.41 -16.67
N PHE A 396 -11.34 2.12 -16.75
CA PHE A 396 -10.67 1.09 -16.00
C PHE A 396 -9.23 1.06 -16.49
N LYS A 397 -8.39 1.98 -15.99
CA LYS A 397 -7.01 2.10 -16.42
C LYS A 397 -6.26 0.93 -15.79
N PRO A 398 -5.90 -0.12 -16.55
CA PRO A 398 -4.88 -1.03 -16.06
C PRO A 398 -3.69 -0.15 -15.70
N ASN A 399 -3.16 -0.35 -14.49
CA ASN A 399 -2.04 0.38 -13.91
C ASN A 399 -1.25 1.15 -14.96
N THR A 400 -1.36 2.49 -14.92
CA THR A 400 -0.45 3.32 -15.70
C THR A 400 0.95 2.86 -15.33
N SER A 401 1.68 2.28 -16.29
CA SER A 401 3.01 1.75 -16.02
C SER A 401 3.85 2.82 -15.30
N LEU A 402 4.83 2.41 -14.48
CA LEU A 402 5.73 3.34 -13.78
C LEU A 402 6.28 4.43 -14.74
N LEU A 403 6.46 4.07 -16.01
CA LEU A 403 6.80 4.97 -17.11
C LEU A 403 5.85 6.18 -17.22
N SER A 404 4.53 5.98 -17.13
CA SER A 404 3.53 7.05 -17.22
C SER A 404 3.64 8.05 -16.06
N ASN A 405 3.88 7.58 -14.84
CA ASN A 405 3.99 8.47 -13.68
C ASN A 405 5.32 9.22 -13.66
N SER A 406 6.45 8.58 -13.97
CA SER A 406 7.73 9.28 -14.12
C SER A 406 7.70 10.25 -15.30
N VAL A 407 7.06 9.92 -16.42
CA VAL A 407 6.85 10.84 -17.55
C VAL A 407 5.98 12.03 -17.15
N ARG A 408 4.89 11.83 -16.40
CA ARG A 408 4.05 12.95 -15.90
C ARG A 408 4.81 13.86 -14.94
N LYS A 409 5.57 13.30 -13.99
CA LYS A 409 6.45 14.06 -13.09
C LYS A 409 7.52 14.82 -13.87
N ASN A 410 8.08 14.21 -14.91
CA ASN A 410 9.08 14.84 -15.76
C ASN A 410 8.47 16.02 -16.52
N ILE A 411 7.32 15.85 -17.17
CA ILE A 411 6.64 16.92 -17.90
C ILE A 411 6.32 18.12 -17.00
N SER A 412 5.79 17.90 -15.79
CA SER A 412 5.47 18.99 -14.88
C SER A 412 6.71 19.73 -14.36
N PHE A 413 7.75 19.00 -13.94
CA PHE A 413 9.00 19.59 -13.46
C PHE A 413 9.73 20.39 -14.56
N ARG A 414 9.73 19.87 -15.80
CA ARG A 414 10.41 20.50 -16.93
C ARG A 414 9.72 21.71 -17.49
N SER A 415 8.40 21.77 -17.39
CA SER A 415 7.65 22.96 -17.81
C SER A 415 8.08 24.18 -16.97
N ILE A 416 8.30 23.97 -15.66
CA ILE A 416 8.82 24.99 -14.75
C ILE A 416 10.32 25.24 -15.00
N GLY A 417 11.12 24.17 -15.13
CA GLY A 417 12.55 24.27 -15.41
C GLY A 417 12.87 25.09 -16.66
N THR A 418 12.14 24.88 -17.76
CA THR A 418 12.35 25.62 -19.02
C THR A 418 12.17 27.13 -18.86
N ILE A 419 11.21 27.55 -18.04
CA ILE A 419 10.95 28.99 -17.80
C ILE A 419 12.11 29.59 -17.01
N VAL A 420 12.61 28.86 -16.00
CA VAL A 420 13.76 29.29 -15.19
C VAL A 420 15.02 29.35 -16.05
N ASP A 421 15.29 28.29 -16.82
CA ASP A 421 16.46 28.18 -17.71
C ASP A 421 16.44 29.27 -18.78
N TYR A 422 15.26 29.54 -19.36
CA TYR A 422 15.08 30.66 -20.28
C TYR A 422 15.40 32.01 -19.60
N GLY A 423 14.88 32.24 -18.39
CA GLY A 423 15.13 33.48 -17.65
C GLY A 423 16.62 33.70 -17.37
N ILE A 424 17.32 32.66 -16.93
CA ILE A 424 18.77 32.70 -16.68
C ILE A 424 19.53 32.94 -17.99
N ALA A 425 19.19 32.19 -19.05
CA ALA A 425 19.84 32.34 -20.35
C ALA A 425 19.60 33.73 -20.96
N TYR A 426 18.43 34.31 -20.75
CA TYR A 426 18.07 35.64 -21.23
C TYR A 426 18.83 36.73 -20.48
N LEU A 427 18.98 36.61 -19.15
CA LEU A 427 19.78 37.54 -18.37
C LEU A 427 21.25 37.59 -18.84
N VAL A 428 21.79 36.46 -19.31
CA VAL A 428 23.19 36.37 -19.77
C VAL A 428 23.34 36.81 -21.23
N THR A 429 22.44 36.38 -22.10
CA THR A 429 22.60 36.57 -23.56
C THR A 429 21.91 37.83 -24.08
N ALA A 430 20.94 38.36 -23.33
CA ALA A 430 20.02 39.42 -23.74
C ALA A 430 19.33 39.15 -25.10
N ASN A 431 19.26 37.89 -25.53
CA ASN A 431 18.71 37.50 -26.83
C ASN A 431 17.70 36.36 -26.64
N SER A 432 16.44 36.64 -26.97
CA SER A 432 15.36 35.69 -26.75
C SER A 432 15.53 34.40 -27.57
N ALA A 433 15.94 34.48 -28.84
CA ALA A 433 16.09 33.31 -29.70
C ALA A 433 17.21 32.37 -29.21
N VAL A 434 18.35 32.94 -28.81
CA VAL A 434 19.48 32.18 -28.26
C VAL A 434 19.09 31.56 -26.91
N SER A 435 18.38 32.31 -26.06
CA SER A 435 17.93 31.83 -24.75
C SER A 435 16.94 30.68 -24.85
N TRP A 436 16.00 30.76 -25.80
CA TRP A 436 15.09 29.66 -26.09
C TRP A 436 15.82 28.42 -26.60
N GLY A 437 16.80 28.59 -27.48
CA GLY A 437 17.65 27.49 -27.94
C GLY A 437 18.37 26.79 -26.79
N ILE A 438 18.94 27.55 -25.85
CA ILE A 438 19.61 27.01 -24.66
C ILE A 438 18.62 26.26 -23.76
N ALA A 439 17.49 26.89 -23.42
CA ALA A 439 16.49 26.31 -22.52
C ALA A 439 15.88 25.01 -23.08
N LEU A 440 15.56 24.97 -24.38
CA LEU A 440 15.03 23.78 -25.03
C LEU A 440 16.05 22.64 -25.08
N THR A 441 17.33 22.96 -25.34
CA THR A 441 18.39 21.95 -25.41
C THR A 441 18.65 21.35 -24.03
N LEU A 442 18.76 22.18 -22.98
CA LEU A 442 18.91 21.73 -21.59
C LEU A 442 17.72 20.86 -21.16
N ASN A 443 16.50 21.29 -21.46
CA ASN A 443 15.31 20.51 -21.15
C ASN A 443 15.36 19.13 -21.85
N ALA A 444 15.68 19.07 -23.14
CA ALA A 444 15.74 17.82 -23.87
C ALA A 444 16.80 16.85 -23.30
N THR A 445 18.02 17.33 -23.03
CA THR A 445 19.10 16.50 -22.49
C THR A 445 18.83 16.04 -21.08
N ASP A 446 18.39 16.96 -20.22
CA ASP A 446 18.16 16.66 -18.82
C ASP A 446 16.90 15.80 -18.63
N SER A 447 15.92 15.87 -19.54
CA SER A 447 14.74 15.00 -19.50
C SER A 447 15.14 13.54 -19.68
N VAL A 448 16.01 13.25 -20.64
CA VAL A 448 16.54 11.90 -20.86
C VAL A 448 17.35 11.47 -19.64
N TRP A 449 18.24 12.34 -19.14
CA TRP A 449 19.04 12.02 -17.95
C TRP A 449 18.19 11.81 -16.70
N PHE A 450 17.12 12.58 -16.51
CA PHE A 450 16.22 12.43 -15.37
C PHE A 450 15.46 11.11 -15.45
N VAL A 451 14.89 10.72 -16.60
CA VAL A 451 14.23 9.41 -16.72
C VAL A 451 15.21 8.29 -16.46
N LEU A 452 16.42 8.37 -17.03
CA LEU A 452 17.46 7.36 -16.82
C LEU A 452 17.94 7.33 -15.37
N ASN A 453 18.09 8.47 -14.72
CA ASN A 453 18.50 8.59 -13.32
C ASN A 453 17.39 8.11 -12.37
N ASP A 454 16.14 8.48 -12.62
CA ASP A 454 14.97 8.01 -11.85
C ASP A 454 14.83 6.49 -12.00
N GLN A 455 14.92 5.96 -13.23
CA GLN A 455 14.95 4.51 -13.47
C GLN A 455 16.17 3.84 -12.86
N TYR A 456 17.35 4.45 -12.94
CA TYR A 456 18.58 3.91 -12.38
C TYR A 456 18.51 3.89 -10.86
N TRP A 457 18.04 4.94 -10.19
CA TRP A 457 17.89 4.96 -8.74
C TRP A 457 16.75 4.07 -8.28
N ASP A 458 15.64 3.99 -9.01
CA ASP A 458 14.58 3.01 -8.72
C ASP A 458 15.13 1.59 -8.84
N ASP A 459 15.86 1.25 -9.91
CA ASP A 459 16.47 -0.08 -10.12
C ASP A 459 17.62 -0.32 -9.11
N TYR A 460 18.43 0.69 -8.81
CA TYR A 460 19.57 0.60 -7.88
C TYR A 460 19.10 0.50 -6.44
N TYR A 461 18.13 1.30 -6.00
CA TYR A 461 17.52 1.17 -4.67
C TYR A 461 16.60 -0.04 -4.60
N ALA A 462 15.95 -0.45 -5.70
CA ALA A 462 15.33 -1.77 -5.75
C ALA A 462 16.41 -2.81 -5.47
N ARG A 463 17.57 -2.79 -6.14
CA ARG A 463 18.71 -3.73 -5.99
C ARG A 463 19.54 -3.62 -4.71
N LEU A 464 19.51 -2.47 -4.04
CA LEU A 464 20.18 -2.28 -2.75
C LEU A 464 19.25 -2.59 -1.58
N ASN A 465 17.95 -2.32 -1.75
CA ASN A 465 16.91 -2.76 -0.84
C ASN A 465 16.35 -4.15 -1.24
N THR A 466 16.92 -4.83 -2.25
CA THR A 466 16.50 -6.17 -2.71
C THR A 466 17.03 -7.22 -1.77
N HIS A 467 16.40 -7.31 -0.61
CA HIS A 467 15.89 -8.63 -0.35
C HIS A 467 14.39 -8.77 -0.61
N ASP A 468 13.56 -7.69 -0.63
CA ASP A 468 12.15 -7.96 -0.33
C ASP A 468 11.02 -7.13 -0.98
N ALA A 469 11.29 -6.05 -1.74
CA ALA A 469 10.21 -5.22 -2.30
C ALA A 469 9.33 -5.95 -3.32
N GLU A 470 9.93 -6.78 -4.18
CA GLU A 470 9.21 -7.54 -5.21
C GLU A 470 8.80 -8.95 -4.78
N ARG A 471 9.20 -9.38 -3.57
CA ARG A 471 8.93 -10.74 -3.08
C ARG A 471 7.44 -10.98 -3.02
N LEU A 472 7.03 -12.22 -3.26
CA LEU A 472 5.63 -12.57 -3.16
C LEU A 472 5.32 -13.12 -1.76
N VAL A 473 4.63 -12.32 -0.93
CA VAL A 473 4.07 -12.74 0.35
C VAL A 473 2.56 -12.92 0.20
N ASP A 474 2.15 -14.15 -0.08
CA ASP A 474 0.74 -14.52 -0.23
C ASP A 474 0.29 -15.41 0.92
N PHE A 475 -0.93 -15.19 1.40
CA PHE A 475 -1.53 -16.07 2.41
C PHE A 475 -2.31 -17.20 1.76
N THR A 476 -2.72 -18.17 2.55
CA THR A 476 -3.78 -19.09 2.12
C THR A 476 -5.11 -18.37 2.34
N TYR A 477 -5.92 -18.28 1.29
CA TYR A 477 -7.20 -17.59 1.34
C TYR A 477 -8.37 -18.53 1.05
N ILE A 478 -9.58 -18.12 1.46
CA ILE A 478 -10.81 -18.83 1.12
C ILE A 478 -10.98 -18.88 -0.41
N GLY A 479 -11.19 -20.08 -0.97
CA GLY A 479 -11.45 -20.26 -2.39
C GLY A 479 -10.21 -20.39 -3.27
N ASP A 480 -9.01 -20.12 -2.74
CA ASP A 480 -7.77 -20.37 -3.47
C ASP A 480 -7.43 -21.86 -3.34
N TYR A 481 -7.69 -22.62 -4.41
CA TYR A 481 -7.30 -24.04 -4.52
C TYR A 481 -5.76 -24.10 -4.58
N VAL A 482 -5.12 -24.22 -3.42
CA VAL A 482 -3.73 -24.65 -3.39
C VAL A 482 -3.77 -26.15 -3.61
N ALA A 483 -3.58 -26.60 -4.86
CA ALA A 483 -3.23 -27.99 -5.10
C ALA A 483 -2.09 -28.34 -4.13
N ALA A 484 -2.29 -29.39 -3.34
CA ALA A 484 -1.47 -29.71 -2.16
C ALA A 484 0.05 -29.85 -2.43
N GLU A 485 0.48 -29.80 -3.69
CA GLU A 485 1.88 -29.90 -4.13
C GLU A 485 2.73 -28.64 -3.90
N ALA A 486 2.15 -27.48 -3.55
CA ALA A 486 2.93 -26.26 -3.29
C ALA A 486 3.32 -26.04 -1.81
N ARG A 487 3.12 -27.04 -0.94
CA ARG A 487 3.57 -27.01 0.46
C ARG A 487 4.85 -27.84 0.64
N LEU A 488 5.95 -27.36 0.04
CA LEU A 488 7.31 -27.82 0.37
C LEU A 488 8.24 -26.62 0.51
#